data_AF-A0AAJ2KBI8-F1
#
_entry.id   AF-A0AAJ2KBI8-F1
#
_cell.length_a   1.000
_cell.length_b   1.000
_cell.length_c   1.000
_cell.angle_alpha   90.00
_cell.angle_beta   90.00
_cell.angle_gamma   90.00
#
_symmetry.space_group_name_H-M   'P 1'
#
loop_
_entity.id
_entity.type
_entity.pdbx_description
1 polymer ?
#
loop_
_entity_poly.entity_id
_entity_poly.type
_entity_poly.pdbx_seq_one_letter_code
_entity_poly.pdbx_strand_id
1 'polypeptide(L)'
;MKWGRLPGDERDLLFWVLFFVVEYYSDVDLNKFLKDFLTSGNGLTGDPGWEFECLRDADGNDCYCFSADFNFSGIEPVTRCYEAKVVREALKESLLAFADKEPDKADEVVGLIIKYRL
;
A
#
# COMPACT_ATOMS: atom_id res chain seq x y z
N MET A 1 15.55 10.76 -5.27
CA MET A 1 16.14 9.77 -4.35
C MET A 1 15.77 8.40 -4.91
N LYS A 2 16.73 7.49 -5.19
CA LYS A 2 16.40 6.14 -5.70
C LYS A 2 16.08 5.23 -4.51
N TRP A 3 14.98 4.49 -4.59
CA TRP A 3 14.51 3.64 -3.49
C TRP A 3 15.39 2.39 -3.31
N GLY A 4 16.20 2.06 -4.30
CA GLY A 4 17.19 0.99 -4.21
C GLY A 4 16.54 -0.40 -4.19
N ARG A 5 17.38 -1.42 -4.04
CA ARG A 5 16.93 -2.81 -3.94
C ARG A 5 16.33 -3.01 -2.55
N LEU A 6 15.01 -3.21 -2.48
CA LEU A 6 14.34 -3.47 -1.21
C LEU A 6 14.83 -4.85 -0.69
N PRO A 7 15.38 -4.92 0.54
CA PRO A 7 15.81 -6.19 1.09
C PRO A 7 14.58 -7.01 1.51
N GLY A 8 14.33 -8.15 0.85
CA GLY A 8 13.35 -9.12 1.37
C GLY A 8 12.51 -9.94 0.37
N ASP A 9 11.53 -10.67 0.91
CA ASP A 9 10.50 -11.48 0.23
C ASP A 9 9.55 -10.57 -0.59
N GLU A 10 8.79 -11.13 -1.51
CA GLU A 10 7.89 -10.42 -2.42
C GLU A 10 6.80 -9.63 -1.67
N ARG A 11 6.45 -10.07 -0.45
CA ARG A 11 5.56 -9.34 0.46
C ARG A 11 6.20 -8.07 1.01
N ASP A 12 7.53 -7.99 1.05
CA ASP A 12 8.25 -6.84 1.59
C ASP A 12 8.10 -5.63 0.66
N LEU A 13 8.10 -5.80 -0.67
CA LEU A 13 7.79 -4.68 -1.60
C LEU A 13 6.41 -4.10 -1.33
N LEU A 14 5.38 -4.96 -1.25
CA LEU A 14 4.01 -4.53 -0.99
C LEU A 14 3.89 -3.83 0.36
N PHE A 15 4.47 -4.42 1.41
CA PHE A 15 4.48 -3.84 2.75
C PHE A 15 5.19 -2.47 2.76
N TRP A 16 6.36 -2.34 2.13
CA TRP A 16 7.10 -1.09 2.08
C TRP A 16 6.30 0.01 1.38
N VAL A 17 5.77 -0.27 0.19
CA VAL A 17 4.94 0.69 -0.56
C VAL A 17 3.75 1.15 0.28
N LEU A 18 3.01 0.23 0.89
CA LEU A 18 1.86 0.55 1.72
C LEU A 18 2.25 1.31 2.99
N PHE A 19 3.36 0.95 3.63
CA PHE A 19 3.86 1.65 4.81
C PHE A 19 4.22 3.11 4.50
N PHE A 20 4.94 3.37 3.41
CA PHE A 20 5.26 4.73 2.99
C PHE A 20 4.01 5.55 2.65
N VAL A 21 3.03 4.93 1.99
CA VAL A 21 1.76 5.58 1.66
C VAL A 21 0.98 5.90 2.93
N VAL A 22 0.88 4.95 3.88
CA VAL A 22 0.24 5.17 5.17
C VAL A 22 0.91 6.31 5.93
N GLU A 23 2.24 6.32 6.00
CA GLU A 23 3.00 7.39 6.65
C GLU A 23 2.70 8.76 6.02
N TYR A 24 2.74 8.84 4.68
CA TYR A 24 2.41 10.07 3.96
C TYR A 24 0.98 10.56 4.23
N TYR A 25 -0.02 9.68 4.13
CA TYR A 25 -1.41 10.07 4.34
C TYR A 25 -1.78 10.26 5.80
N SER A 26 -0.97 9.76 6.74
CA SER A 26 -1.18 9.97 8.18
C SER A 26 -1.09 11.45 8.59
N ASP A 27 -0.42 12.29 7.80
CA ASP A 27 -0.31 13.73 8.02
C ASP A 27 -1.28 14.55 7.16
N VAL A 28 -2.04 13.88 6.29
CA VAL A 28 -2.97 14.52 5.34
C VAL A 28 -4.42 14.15 5.66
N ASP A 29 -4.81 12.90 5.36
CA ASP A 29 -6.15 12.35 5.63
C ASP A 29 -6.13 10.83 5.36
N LEU A 30 -5.67 10.07 6.35
CA LEU A 30 -5.54 8.61 6.26
C LEU A 30 -6.89 7.92 6.02
N ASN A 31 -7.96 8.45 6.63
CA ASN A 31 -9.30 7.91 6.48
C ASN A 31 -9.82 8.06 5.05
N LYS A 32 -9.60 9.22 4.41
CA LYS A 32 -9.99 9.45 3.01
C LYS A 32 -9.19 8.55 2.07
N PHE A 33 -7.89 8.42 2.28
CA PHE A 33 -7.06 7.48 1.54
C PHE A 33 -7.63 6.05 1.60
N LEU A 34 -7.90 5.53 2.81
CA LEU A 34 -8.45 4.17 2.96
C LEU A 34 -9.81 4.01 2.30
N LYS A 35 -10.67 5.04 2.37
CA LYS A 35 -11.95 5.03 1.68
C LYS A 35 -11.79 4.87 0.17
N ASP A 36 -10.96 5.72 -0.44
CA ASP A 36 -10.78 5.77 -1.88
C ASP A 36 -10.07 4.50 -2.40
N PHE A 37 -9.04 4.06 -1.67
CA PHE A 37 -8.29 2.85 -2.00
C PHE A 37 -9.17 1.58 -1.94
N LEU A 38 -9.94 1.40 -0.87
CA LEU A 38 -10.72 0.18 -0.65
C LEU A 38 -12.10 0.16 -1.33
N THR A 39 -12.67 1.31 -1.68
CA THR A 39 -14.04 1.39 -2.22
C THR A 39 -14.07 1.64 -3.72
N SER A 40 -13.14 2.45 -4.23
CA SER A 40 -13.14 2.85 -5.63
C SER A 40 -12.24 1.96 -6.49
N GLY A 41 -11.44 1.08 -5.86
CA GLY A 41 -10.38 0.36 -6.57
C GLY A 41 -9.37 1.33 -7.18
N ASN A 42 -9.20 2.50 -6.55
CA ASN A 42 -8.28 3.50 -7.08
C ASN A 42 -6.86 2.99 -6.89
N GLY A 43 -6.05 3.15 -7.94
CA GLY A 43 -4.63 2.89 -7.85
C GLY A 43 -3.89 3.96 -7.03
N LEU A 44 -2.63 3.66 -6.71
CA LEU A 44 -1.68 4.58 -6.11
C LEU A 44 -0.60 4.91 -7.13
N THR A 45 -0.06 6.11 -7.05
CA THR A 45 1.15 6.47 -7.78
C THR A 45 2.06 7.23 -6.84
N GLY A 46 3.36 7.13 -7.07
CA GLY A 46 4.33 7.83 -6.25
C GLY A 46 5.61 8.19 -7.00
N ASP A 47 6.28 9.19 -6.46
CA ASP A 47 7.59 9.65 -6.90
C ASP A 47 8.67 8.94 -6.05
N PRO A 48 9.68 8.30 -6.66
CA PRO A 48 9.98 8.19 -8.09
C PRO A 48 9.25 7.06 -8.81
N GLY A 49 8.43 7.44 -9.79
CA GLY A 49 8.03 6.62 -10.94
C GLY A 49 7.54 5.21 -10.62
N TRP A 50 6.56 5.07 -9.73
CA TRP A 50 5.86 3.82 -9.49
C TRP A 50 4.34 4.01 -9.44
N GLU A 51 3.61 2.95 -9.75
CA GLU A 51 2.16 2.87 -9.74
C GLU A 51 1.69 1.53 -9.15
N PHE A 52 0.48 1.53 -8.61
CA PHE A 52 -0.15 0.39 -7.98
C PHE A 52 -1.64 0.39 -8.35
N GLU A 53 -2.00 -0.28 -9.42
CA GLU A 53 -3.36 -0.21 -9.99
C GLU A 53 -4.23 -1.39 -9.52
N CYS A 54 -5.52 -1.14 -9.27
CA CYS A 54 -6.49 -2.21 -9.08
C CYS A 54 -7.05 -2.64 -10.44
N LEU A 55 -6.90 -3.91 -10.79
CA LEU A 55 -7.44 -4.53 -11.97
C LEU A 55 -8.49 -5.55 -11.54
N ARG A 56 -9.54 -5.70 -12.34
CA ARG A 56 -10.56 -6.73 -12.14
C ARG A 56 -10.37 -7.82 -13.19
N ASP A 57 -10.25 -9.05 -12.75
CA ASP A 57 -10.16 -10.20 -13.65
C ASP A 57 -11.53 -10.53 -14.30
N ALA A 58 -11.52 -11.48 -15.24
CA ALA A 58 -12.74 -11.90 -15.96
C ALA A 58 -13.78 -12.57 -15.05
N ASP A 59 -13.35 -13.11 -13.91
CA ASP A 59 -14.21 -13.77 -12.91
C ASP A 59 -14.74 -12.78 -11.86
N GLY A 60 -14.37 -11.50 -11.98
CA GLY A 60 -14.80 -10.42 -11.10
C GLY A 60 -13.98 -10.28 -9.82
N ASN A 61 -12.85 -10.99 -9.71
CA ASN A 61 -11.92 -10.82 -8.59
C ASN A 61 -11.00 -9.63 -8.82
N ASP A 62 -10.78 -8.85 -7.77
CA ASP A 62 -9.85 -7.73 -7.79
C ASP A 62 -8.42 -8.22 -7.52
N CYS A 63 -7.47 -7.76 -8.34
CA CYS A 63 -6.04 -7.90 -8.13
C CYS A 63 -5.36 -6.53 -8.23
N TYR A 64 -4.24 -6.36 -7.56
CA TYR A 64 -3.49 -5.10 -7.59
C TYR A 64 -2.14 -5.33 -8.24
N CYS A 65 -1.84 -4.57 -9.27
CA CYS A 65 -0.59 -4.68 -10.01
C CYS A 65 0.29 -3.45 -9.76
N PHE A 66 1.43 -3.71 -9.14
CA PHE A 66 2.55 -2.81 -9.01
C PHE A 66 3.36 -2.74 -10.31
N SER A 67 3.79 -1.54 -10.63
CA SER A 67 4.59 -1.21 -11.80
C SER A 67 5.55 -0.07 -11.43
N ALA A 68 6.81 -0.15 -11.84
CA ALA A 68 7.82 0.87 -11.56
C ALA A 68 8.82 1.00 -12.71
N ASP A 69 9.21 2.24 -13.00
CA ASP A 69 10.34 2.51 -13.90
C ASP A 69 11.65 2.33 -13.13
N PHE A 70 12.34 1.21 -13.33
CA PHE A 70 13.62 0.95 -12.66
C PHE A 70 14.68 2.04 -12.89
N ASN A 71 14.74 2.64 -14.08
CA ASN A 71 15.76 3.64 -14.38
C ASN A 71 15.58 4.89 -13.51
N PHE A 72 14.33 5.20 -13.19
CA PHE A 72 13.94 6.34 -12.39
C PHE A 72 13.88 6.01 -10.89
N SER A 73 13.16 4.95 -10.52
CA SER A 73 12.86 4.56 -9.14
C SER A 73 13.96 3.71 -8.49
N GLY A 74 14.61 2.86 -9.27
CA GLY A 74 15.51 1.83 -8.79
C GLY A 74 14.82 0.67 -8.05
N ILE A 75 13.48 0.57 -8.10
CA ILE A 75 12.70 -0.46 -7.41
C ILE A 75 12.73 -1.76 -8.23
N GLU A 76 12.98 -2.88 -7.56
CA GLU A 76 12.81 -4.23 -8.08
C GLU A 76 11.91 -5.06 -7.14
N PRO A 77 11.08 -5.98 -7.69
CA PRO A 77 10.80 -6.16 -9.11
C PRO A 77 10.05 -4.97 -9.72
N VAL A 78 10.26 -4.73 -11.03
CA VAL A 78 9.62 -3.62 -11.76
C VAL A 78 8.13 -3.80 -11.94
N THR A 79 7.63 -5.04 -11.89
CA THR A 79 6.21 -5.35 -11.96
C THR A 79 5.87 -6.50 -11.03
N ARG A 80 4.71 -6.42 -10.39
CA ARG A 80 4.21 -7.49 -9.53
C ARG A 80 2.71 -7.37 -9.30
N CYS A 81 1.97 -8.46 -9.39
CA CYS A 81 0.56 -8.47 -9.05
C CYS A 81 0.29 -9.25 -7.77
N TYR A 82 -0.68 -8.79 -6.99
CA TYR A 82 -1.11 -9.36 -5.73
C TYR A 82 -2.62 -9.53 -5.72
N GLU A 83 -3.12 -10.60 -5.11
CA GLU A 83 -4.55 -10.76 -4.86
C GLU A 83 -5.03 -9.69 -3.88
N ALA A 84 -6.26 -9.19 -4.05
CA ALA A 84 -6.82 -8.19 -3.14
C ALA A 84 -6.78 -8.61 -1.66
N LYS A 85 -6.92 -9.90 -1.36
CA LYS A 85 -6.79 -10.42 0.01
C LYS A 85 -5.40 -10.15 0.59
N VAL A 86 -4.34 -10.45 -0.17
CA VAL A 86 -2.96 -10.22 0.24
C VAL A 86 -2.70 -8.72 0.46
N VAL A 87 -3.25 -7.87 -0.40
CA VAL A 87 -3.14 -6.40 -0.25
C VAL A 87 -3.83 -5.90 1.00
N ARG A 88 -5.02 -6.41 1.32
CA ARG A 88 -5.74 -6.04 2.55
C ARG A 88 -4.99 -6.47 3.80
N GLU A 89 -4.43 -7.67 3.80
CA GLU A 89 -3.61 -8.18 4.91
C GLU A 89 -2.34 -7.32 5.08
N ALA A 90 -1.62 -7.04 4.00
CA ALA A 90 -0.44 -6.18 4.03
C ALA A 90 -0.76 -4.75 4.49
N LEU A 91 -1.89 -4.18 4.05
CA LEU A 91 -2.34 -2.85 4.49
C LEU A 91 -2.63 -2.82 5.99
N LYS A 92 -3.26 -3.87 6.52
CA LYS A 92 -3.48 -4.01 7.97
C LYS A 92 -2.14 -4.05 8.72
N GLU A 93 -1.19 -4.84 8.24
CA GLU A 93 0.15 -4.94 8.84
C GLU A 93 0.89 -3.61 8.78
N SER A 94 0.84 -2.88 7.67
CA SER A 94 1.44 -1.55 7.53
C SER A 94 0.82 -0.53 8.49
N LEU A 95 -0.50 -0.56 8.67
CA LEU A 95 -1.20 0.29 9.64
C LEU A 95 -0.77 -0.03 11.08
N LEU A 96 -0.70 -1.31 11.45
CA LEU A 96 -0.25 -1.73 12.78
C LEU A 96 1.21 -1.32 13.03
N ALA A 97 2.10 -1.55 12.06
CA ALA A 97 3.49 -1.12 12.15
C ALA A 97 3.62 0.40 12.28
N PHE A 98 2.74 1.16 11.62
CA PHE A 98 2.69 2.61 11.77
C PHE A 98 2.22 3.02 13.17
N ALA A 99 1.20 2.37 13.73
CA ALA A 99 0.76 2.62 15.10
C ALA A 99 1.84 2.30 16.16
N ASP A 100 2.63 1.24 15.93
CA ASP A 100 3.78 0.92 16.79
C ASP A 100 4.89 1.99 16.70
N LYS A 101 5.09 2.58 15.52
CA LYS A 101 6.04 3.69 15.29
C LYS A 101 5.57 5.01 15.87
N GLU A 102 4.27 5.30 15.79
CA GLU A 102 3.62 6.55 16.22
C GLU A 102 2.50 6.26 17.25
N PRO A 103 2.84 5.97 18.53
CA PRO A 103 1.85 5.54 19.53
C PRO A 103 0.71 6.52 19.76
N ASP A 104 0.95 7.83 19.56
CA ASP A 104 -0.06 8.87 19.72
C ASP A 104 -1.19 8.77 18.67
N LYS A 105 -0.95 8.10 17.53
CA LYS A 105 -1.94 7.85 16.47
C LYS A 105 -2.56 6.44 16.56
N ALA A 106 -2.16 5.61 17.53
CA ALA A 106 -2.55 4.20 17.58
C ALA A 106 -4.07 3.98 17.70
N ASP A 107 -4.76 4.76 18.54
CA ASP A 107 -6.22 4.64 18.71
C ASP A 107 -6.98 5.00 17.43
N GLU A 108 -6.53 6.02 16.70
CA GLU A 108 -7.09 6.39 15.40
C GLU A 108 -6.93 5.23 14.40
N VAL A 109 -5.72 4.69 14.30
CA VAL A 109 -5.40 3.59 13.40
C VAL A 109 -6.24 2.35 13.70
N VAL A 110 -6.38 1.96 14.96
CA VAL A 110 -7.23 0.84 15.37
C VAL A 110 -8.69 1.10 14.97
N GLY A 111 -9.18 2.32 15.17
CA GLY A 111 -10.51 2.72 14.70
C GLY A 111 -10.71 2.54 13.20
N LEU A 112 -9.70 2.87 12.38
CA LEU A 112 -9.73 2.70 10.94
C LEU A 112 -9.68 1.23 10.52
N ILE A 113 -8.84 0.41 11.15
CA ILE A 113 -8.76 -1.04 10.90
C ILE A 113 -10.13 -1.69 11.13
N ILE A 114 -10.78 -1.36 12.24
CA ILE A 114 -12.13 -1.86 12.57
C ILE A 114 -13.16 -1.36 11.54
N LYS A 115 -13.16 -0.06 11.23
CA LYS A 115 -14.11 0.58 10.31
C LYS A 115 -14.09 -0.06 8.92
N TYR A 116 -12.90 -0.37 8.40
CA TYR A 116 -12.71 -0.92 7.05
C TYR A 116 -12.61 -2.45 7.01
N ARG A 117 -12.73 -3.12 8.17
CA ARG A 117 -12.64 -4.58 8.31
C ARG A 117 -11.34 -5.13 7.71
N LEU A 118 -10.22 -4.54 8.15
CA LEU A 118 -8.87 -4.97 7.82
C LEU A 118 -8.34 -5.94 8.87
#